data_AF-A0A6C1NUZ9-F1
#
_entry.id   AF-A0A6C1NUZ9-F1
#
_cell.length_a   1.000
_cell.length_b   1.000
_cell.length_c   1.000
_cell.angle_alpha   90.00
_cell.angle_beta   90.00
_cell.angle_gamma   90.00
#
_symmetry.space_group_name_H-M   'P 1'
#
loop_
_entity.id
_entity.type
_entity.pdbx_description
1 polymer ?
#
loop_
_entity_poly.entity_id
_entity_poly.type
_entity_poly.pdbx_seq_one_letter_code
_entity_poly.pdbx_strand_id
1 'polypeptide(L)'
;MTSTLLTPMTPELLLAIGMAGVLGLLLGSFLNVCSLRWPQDQSVIRPRSACPRCGAPVRALDNVPVLSWLLLRGRCRSCSAPISPQYPAVELATGLIWAGMVATWGIEPEALRGALFFTLLLGIAVSDARFYIIPDQFSLGGLGIGLALAFLPGGIAWLDAVIGAVTGFLLLW
;
A
#
# COMPACT_ATOMS: atom_id res chain seq x y z
N MET A 1 -20.22 0.89 -27.35
CA MET A 1 -20.76 -0.37 -26.80
C MET A 1 -20.29 -1.50 -27.67
N THR A 2 -19.09 -2.02 -27.40
CA THR A 2 -18.53 -3.18 -28.08
C THR A 2 -17.66 -3.90 -27.06
N SER A 3 -18.22 -5.01 -26.55
CA SER A 3 -17.50 -6.18 -26.06
C SER A 3 -16.33 -5.92 -25.10
N THR A 4 -16.64 -5.68 -23.82
CA THR A 4 -15.92 -6.30 -22.69
C THR A 4 -16.13 -7.83 -22.74
N LEU A 5 -15.76 -8.45 -23.85
CA LEU A 5 -15.53 -9.88 -23.89
C LEU A 5 -14.31 -10.10 -23.02
N LEU A 6 -14.47 -10.91 -21.97
CA LEU A 6 -13.40 -11.48 -21.17
C LEU A 6 -12.24 -11.81 -22.11
N THR A 7 -11.23 -10.94 -22.17
CA THR A 7 -9.95 -11.31 -22.77
C THR A 7 -9.54 -12.56 -22.02
N PRO A 8 -9.36 -13.71 -22.69
CA PRO A 8 -9.02 -14.94 -22.01
C PRO A 8 -7.78 -14.65 -21.18
N MET A 9 -7.88 -14.85 -19.86
CA MET A 9 -6.76 -14.58 -18.96
C MET A 9 -5.62 -15.48 -19.38
N THR A 10 -4.62 -14.92 -20.05
CA THR A 10 -3.45 -15.68 -20.47
C THR A 10 -2.72 -16.16 -19.22
N PRO A 11 -2.02 -17.31 -19.29
CA PRO A 11 -1.20 -17.77 -18.16
C PRO A 11 -0.21 -16.71 -17.68
N GLU A 12 0.30 -15.89 -18.60
CA GLU A 12 1.18 -14.75 -18.32
C GLU A 12 0.48 -13.68 -17.48
N LEU A 13 -0.76 -13.30 -17.85
CA LEU A 13 -1.53 -12.31 -17.09
C LEU A 13 -1.88 -12.84 -15.69
N LEU A 14 -2.24 -14.12 -15.55
CA LEU A 14 -2.49 -14.74 -14.25
C LEU A 14 -1.25 -14.72 -13.34
N LEU A 15 -0.09 -15.03 -13.91
CA LEU A 15 1.18 -14.94 -13.19
C LEU A 15 1.47 -13.50 -12.76
N ALA A 16 1.27 -12.53 -13.65
CA ALA A 16 1.46 -11.11 -13.34
C ALA A 16 0.53 -10.62 -12.22
N ILE A 17 -0.75 -11.02 -12.24
CA ILE A 17 -1.72 -10.73 -11.17
C ILE A 17 -1.23 -11.32 -9.84
N GLY A 18 -0.78 -12.58 -9.83
CA GLY A 18 -0.27 -13.24 -8.64
C GLY A 18 0.98 -12.54 -8.08
N MET A 19 1.94 -12.20 -8.94
CA MET A 19 3.16 -11.47 -8.55
C MET A 19 2.84 -10.08 -8.01
N ALA A 20 1.92 -9.35 -8.65
CA ALA A 20 1.47 -8.04 -8.19
C ALA A 20 0.79 -8.15 -6.82
N GLY A 21 -0.04 -9.17 -6.60
CA GLY A 21 -0.65 -9.44 -5.31
C GLY A 21 0.39 -9.70 -4.21
N VAL A 22 1.41 -10.51 -4.49
CA VAL A 22 2.51 -10.77 -3.53
C VAL A 22 3.30 -9.49 -3.23
N LEU A 23 3.62 -8.69 -4.26
CA LEU A 23 4.26 -7.40 -4.06
C LEU A 23 3.38 -6.47 -3.21
N GLY A 24 2.07 -6.41 -3.48
CA GLY A 24 1.12 -5.65 -2.70
C GLY A 24 1.04 -6.09 -1.23
N LEU A 25 1.13 -7.40 -0.95
CA LEU A 25 1.23 -7.90 0.43
C LEU A 25 2.49 -7.37 1.15
N LEU A 26 3.64 -7.38 0.47
CA LEU A 26 4.90 -6.86 1.03
C LEU A 26 4.82 -5.35 1.27
N LEU A 27 4.28 -4.60 0.30
CA LEU A 27 4.07 -3.17 0.41
C LEU A 27 3.05 -2.82 1.50
N GLY A 28 1.98 -3.60 1.65
CA GLY A 28 1.01 -3.44 2.73
C GLY A 28 1.59 -3.70 4.12
N SER A 29 2.56 -4.61 4.22
CA SER A 29 3.29 -4.84 5.48
C SER A 29 4.12 -3.63 5.86
N PHE A 30 4.81 -3.02 4.87
CA PHE A 30 5.50 -1.75 5.08
C PHE A 30 4.54 -0.58 5.34
N LEU A 31 3.38 -0.56 4.68
CA LEU A 31 2.35 0.47 4.86
C LEU A 31 1.86 0.51 6.32
N ASN A 32 1.70 -0.64 6.98
CA ASN A 32 1.41 -0.67 8.42
C ASN A 32 2.48 0.05 9.25
N VAL A 33 3.77 -0.08 8.88
CA VAL A 33 4.85 0.63 9.57
C VAL A 33 4.70 2.13 9.36
N CYS A 34 4.49 2.57 8.12
CA CYS A 34 4.30 3.99 7.79
C CYS A 34 3.10 4.60 8.52
N SER A 35 1.93 3.97 8.41
CA SER A 35 0.67 4.49 8.99
C SER A 35 0.65 4.50 10.51
N LEU A 36 1.47 3.68 11.18
CA LEU A 36 1.56 3.69 12.64
C LEU A 36 2.69 4.59 13.16
N ARG A 37 3.78 4.78 12.41
CA ARG A 37 4.96 5.51 12.90
C ARG A 37 4.99 6.98 12.50
N TRP A 38 4.58 7.32 11.28
CA TRP A 38 4.62 8.72 10.83
C TRP A 38 3.71 9.65 11.65
N PRO A 39 2.48 9.28 12.06
CA PRO A 39 1.67 10.14 12.93
C PRO A 39 2.28 10.42 14.31
N GLN A 40 3.33 9.69 14.68
CA GLN A 40 4.04 9.80 15.96
C GLN A 40 5.49 10.29 15.77
N ASP A 41 5.84 10.81 14.58
CA ASP A 41 7.19 11.25 14.21
C ASP A 41 8.29 10.19 14.40
N GLN A 42 7.92 8.91 14.33
CA GLN A 42 8.84 7.80 14.47
C GLN A 42 9.45 7.40 13.13
N SER A 43 10.72 6.99 13.16
CA SER A 43 11.40 6.48 11.96
C SER A 43 10.81 5.15 11.49
N VAL A 44 10.57 5.04 10.18
CA VAL A 44 10.13 3.79 9.53
C VAL A 44 11.28 2.83 9.21
N ILE A 45 12.53 3.29 9.36
CA ILE A 45 13.74 2.50 9.07
C ILE A 45 14.30 1.85 10.33
N ARG A 46 14.32 2.58 11.46
CA ARG A 46 14.86 2.09 12.73
C ARG A 46 13.98 2.51 13.92
N PRO A 47 13.82 1.68 14.96
CA PRO A 47 14.30 0.29 15.07
C PRO A 47 13.47 -0.67 14.20
N ARG A 48 13.91 -1.93 14.11
CA ARG A 48 13.14 -3.01 13.46
C ARG A 48 11.79 -3.23 14.16
N SER A 49 10.84 -3.85 13.46
CA SER A 49 9.56 -4.25 14.05
C SER A 49 9.76 -5.15 15.27
N ALA A 50 8.99 -4.88 16.33
CA ALA A 50 9.04 -5.60 17.59
C ALA A 50 7.64 -5.76 18.16
N CYS A 51 7.45 -6.75 19.04
CA CYS A 51 6.20 -6.93 19.75
C CYS A 51 5.93 -5.74 20.69
N PRO A 52 4.75 -5.10 20.64
CA PRO A 52 4.45 -3.94 21.46
C PRO A 52 4.36 -4.27 22.96
N ARG A 53 4.18 -5.55 23.33
CA ARG A 53 4.03 -5.96 24.73
C ARG A 53 5.33 -6.38 25.40
N CYS A 54 6.16 -7.18 24.71
CA CYS A 54 7.40 -7.71 25.30
C CYS A 54 8.68 -7.13 24.68
N GLY A 55 8.59 -6.30 23.64
CA GLY A 55 9.75 -5.71 22.96
C GLY A 55 10.58 -6.71 22.14
N ALA A 56 10.22 -7.99 22.12
CA ALA A 56 10.96 -8.99 21.34
C ALA A 56 10.93 -8.62 19.85
N PRO A 57 12.08 -8.66 19.15
CA PRO A 57 12.13 -8.34 17.73
C PRO A 57 11.33 -9.36 16.92
N VAL A 58 10.63 -8.89 15.88
CA VAL A 58 9.92 -9.77 14.94
C VAL A 58 10.96 -10.49 14.08
N ARG A 59 10.92 -11.83 14.11
CA ARG A 59 11.82 -12.68 13.32
C ARG A 59 11.44 -12.56 11.84
N ALA A 60 12.40 -12.77 10.94
CA ALA A 60 12.14 -12.70 9.49
C ALA A 60 10.98 -13.62 9.05
N LEU A 61 10.92 -14.85 9.59
CA LEU A 61 9.83 -15.81 9.32
C LEU A 61 8.49 -15.42 9.94
N ASP A 62 8.48 -14.57 10.96
CA ASP A 62 7.27 -14.03 11.58
C ASP A 62 6.81 -12.72 10.88
N ASN A 63 7.54 -12.27 9.87
CA ASN A 63 7.28 -11.07 9.08
C ASN A 63 6.78 -11.40 7.65
N VAL A 64 6.31 -12.64 7.41
CA VAL A 64 5.68 -13.02 6.14
C VAL A 64 4.24 -12.51 6.18
N PRO A 65 3.85 -11.56 5.30
CA PRO A 65 2.55 -10.90 5.37
C PRO A 65 1.38 -11.90 5.36
N VAL A 66 0.36 -11.63 6.17
CA VAL A 66 -0.86 -12.43 6.40
C VAL A 66 -0.59 -13.83 6.98
N LEU A 67 0.31 -14.59 6.37
CA LEU A 67 0.62 -15.97 6.70
C LEU A 67 1.16 -16.11 8.13
N SER A 68 2.15 -15.29 8.53
CA SER A 68 2.70 -15.37 9.88
C SER A 68 1.64 -15.11 10.95
N TRP A 69 0.73 -14.15 10.71
CA TRP A 69 -0.38 -13.86 11.63
C TRP A 69 -1.35 -15.04 11.75
N LEU A 70 -1.72 -15.66 10.62
CA LEU A 70 -2.61 -16.83 10.62
C LEU A 70 -1.98 -18.04 11.33
N LEU A 71 -0.74 -18.36 11.01
CA LEU A 71 -0.02 -19.50 11.63
C LEU A 71 0.19 -19.31 13.13
N LEU A 72 0.43 -18.07 13.56
CA LEU A 72 0.55 -17.72 14.98
C LEU A 72 -0.81 -17.44 15.65
N ARG A 73 -1.92 -17.58 14.92
CA ARG A 73 -3.29 -17.34 15.40
C ARG A 73 -3.46 -15.95 16.02
N GLY A 74 -2.84 -14.95 15.41
CA GLY A 74 -2.87 -13.56 15.86
C GLY A 74 -2.18 -13.31 17.19
N ARG A 75 -1.15 -14.08 17.54
CA ARG A 75 -0.42 -13.95 18.81
C ARG A 75 1.09 -13.80 18.62
N CYS A 76 1.75 -13.09 19.52
CA CYS A 76 3.20 -13.00 19.54
C CYS A 76 3.81 -14.37 19.88
N ARG A 77 4.83 -14.80 19.12
CA ARG A 77 5.55 -16.06 19.37
C ARG A 77 6.21 -16.12 20.75
N SER A 78 6.73 -15.00 21.26
CA SER A 78 7.52 -14.96 22.50
C SER A 78 6.68 -14.82 23.77
N CYS A 79 5.57 -14.08 23.72
CA CYS A 79 4.76 -13.76 24.91
C CYS A 79 3.28 -14.08 24.78
N SER A 80 2.83 -14.64 23.65
CA SER A 80 1.43 -15.00 23.37
C SER A 80 0.41 -13.86 23.43
N ALA A 81 0.89 -12.61 23.54
CA ALA A 81 0.05 -11.41 23.50
C ALA A 81 -0.67 -11.30 22.15
N PRO A 82 -1.92 -10.83 22.12
CA PRO A 82 -2.64 -10.64 20.86
C PRO A 82 -1.96 -9.58 19.98
N ILE A 83 -1.92 -9.86 18.68
CA ILE A 83 -1.46 -8.95 17.62
C ILE A 83 -2.69 -8.49 16.84
N SER A 84 -2.81 -7.18 16.64
CA SER A 84 -3.99 -6.57 16.02
C SER A 84 -4.33 -7.19 14.66
N PRO A 85 -5.62 -7.43 14.34
CA PRO A 85 -6.04 -7.87 13.01
C PRO A 85 -5.86 -6.79 11.93
N GLN A 86 -5.53 -5.54 12.30
CA GLN A 86 -5.20 -4.50 11.31
C GLN A 86 -4.04 -4.94 10.41
N TYR A 87 -2.99 -5.55 10.97
CA TYR A 87 -1.80 -5.93 10.21
C TYR A 87 -2.14 -6.79 8.99
N PRO A 88 -2.76 -7.99 9.15
CA PRO A 88 -3.14 -8.81 8.01
C PRO A 88 -4.23 -8.18 7.14
N ALA A 89 -5.11 -7.33 7.70
CA ALA A 89 -6.15 -6.66 6.92
C ALA A 89 -5.58 -5.65 5.93
N VAL A 90 -4.64 -4.79 6.36
CA VAL A 90 -3.98 -3.80 5.50
C VAL A 90 -3.08 -4.48 4.48
N GLU A 91 -2.37 -5.54 4.88
CA GLU A 91 -1.58 -6.36 3.97
C GLU A 91 -2.45 -6.94 2.85
N LEU A 92 -3.55 -7.63 3.22
CA LEU A 92 -4.45 -8.23 2.25
C LEU A 92 -5.13 -7.19 1.36
N ALA A 93 -5.61 -6.07 1.91
CA ALA A 93 -6.21 -4.99 1.13
C ALA A 93 -5.23 -4.43 0.09
N THR A 94 -3.96 -4.22 0.46
CA THR A 94 -2.93 -3.76 -0.47
C THR A 94 -2.62 -4.81 -1.53
N GLY A 95 -2.52 -6.10 -1.16
CA GLY A 95 -2.38 -7.21 -2.11
C GLY A 95 -3.52 -7.25 -3.14
N LEU A 96 -4.76 -7.09 -2.68
CA LEU A 96 -5.95 -7.06 -3.54
C LEU A 96 -5.99 -5.83 -4.45
N ILE A 97 -5.57 -4.66 -3.96
CA ILE A 97 -5.43 -3.44 -4.77
C ILE A 97 -4.46 -3.71 -5.93
N TRP A 98 -3.26 -4.20 -5.65
CA TRP A 98 -2.25 -4.42 -6.67
C TRP A 98 -2.66 -5.49 -7.68
N ALA A 99 -3.18 -6.63 -7.20
CA ALA A 99 -3.70 -7.69 -8.07
C ALA A 99 -4.88 -7.19 -8.93
N GLY A 100 -5.82 -6.45 -8.34
CA GLY A 100 -7.00 -5.92 -9.03
C GLY A 100 -6.67 -4.87 -10.09
N MET A 101 -5.65 -4.04 -9.85
CA MET A 101 -5.19 -3.07 -10.84
C MET A 101 -4.58 -3.77 -12.07
N VAL A 102 -3.73 -4.78 -11.87
CA VAL A 102 -3.17 -5.57 -12.97
C VAL A 102 -4.23 -6.43 -13.67
N ALA A 103 -5.21 -6.96 -12.93
CA ALA A 103 -6.31 -7.71 -13.52
C ALA A 103 -7.21 -6.84 -14.42
N THR A 104 -7.33 -5.54 -14.11
CA THR A 104 -8.20 -4.62 -14.84
C THR A 104 -7.50 -4.00 -16.04
N TRP A 105 -6.23 -3.60 -15.88
CA TRP A 105 -5.49 -2.80 -16.86
C TRP A 105 -4.35 -3.56 -17.53
N GLY A 106 -4.04 -4.78 -17.07
CA GLY A 106 -2.87 -5.52 -17.54
C GLY A 106 -1.55 -4.99 -16.96
N ILE A 107 -0.44 -5.33 -17.62
CA ILE A 107 0.91 -4.83 -17.26
C ILE A 107 1.12 -3.47 -17.95
N GLU A 108 0.25 -2.53 -17.63
CA GLU A 108 0.25 -1.18 -18.20
C GLU A 108 0.54 -0.13 -17.13
N PRO A 109 1.06 1.05 -17.50
CA PRO A 109 1.32 2.14 -16.57
C PRO A 109 0.10 2.54 -15.71
N GLU A 110 -1.12 2.43 -16.26
CA GLU A 110 -2.38 2.69 -15.55
C GLU A 110 -2.55 1.78 -14.32
N ALA A 111 -2.15 0.51 -14.42
CA ALA A 111 -2.19 -0.41 -13.28
C ALA A 111 -1.27 0.06 -12.15
N LEU A 112 -0.06 0.51 -12.49
CA LEU A 112 0.91 1.03 -11.53
C LEU A 112 0.42 2.33 -10.88
N ARG A 113 -0.12 3.26 -11.68
CA ARG A 113 -0.70 4.52 -11.18
C ARG A 113 -1.82 4.25 -10.18
N GLY A 114 -2.78 3.40 -10.55
CA GLY A 114 -3.88 3.01 -9.69
C GLY A 114 -3.40 2.31 -8.42
N ALA A 115 -2.46 1.36 -8.54
CA ALA A 115 -1.97 0.59 -7.41
C ALA A 115 -1.28 1.48 -6.37
N LEU A 116 -0.41 2.39 -6.81
CA LEU A 116 0.26 3.35 -5.94
C LEU A 116 -0.73 4.34 -5.33
N PHE A 117 -1.64 4.91 -6.12
CA PHE A 117 -2.64 5.85 -5.65
C PHE A 117 -3.53 5.26 -4.55
N PHE A 118 -4.11 4.08 -4.79
CA PHE A 118 -4.95 3.41 -3.78
C PHE A 118 -4.15 2.92 -2.56
N THR A 119 -2.87 2.56 -2.73
CA THR A 119 -1.99 2.21 -1.60
C THR A 119 -1.75 3.43 -0.70
N LEU A 120 -1.51 4.61 -1.29
CA LEU A 120 -1.36 5.86 -0.55
C LEU A 120 -2.65 6.26 0.16
N LEU A 121 -3.79 6.19 -0.53
CA LEU A 121 -5.11 6.46 0.07
C LEU A 121 -5.42 5.50 1.22
N LEU A 122 -5.09 4.21 1.09
CA LEU A 122 -5.25 3.26 2.18
C LEU A 122 -4.37 3.64 3.38
N GLY A 123 -3.12 4.03 3.14
CA GLY A 123 -2.22 4.49 4.19
C GLY A 123 -2.72 5.72 4.93
N ILE A 124 -3.27 6.68 4.20
CA ILE A 124 -3.94 7.88 4.74
C ILE A 124 -5.16 7.46 5.57
N ALA A 125 -6.07 6.66 5.00
CA ALA A 125 -7.28 6.22 5.68
C ALA A 125 -7.00 5.46 6.98
N VAL A 126 -5.97 4.61 7.00
CA VAL A 126 -5.55 3.88 8.21
C VAL A 126 -4.97 4.82 9.26
N SER A 127 -4.16 5.81 8.85
CA SER A 127 -3.57 6.79 9.77
C SER A 127 -4.65 7.69 10.36
N ASP A 128 -5.54 8.20 9.51
CA ASP A 128 -6.66 9.07 9.89
C ASP A 128 -7.64 8.35 10.83
N ALA A 129 -8.08 7.14 10.49
CA ALA A 129 -8.98 6.36 11.35
C ALA A 129 -8.39 6.03 12.74
N ARG A 130 -7.06 6.06 12.89
CA ARG A 130 -6.35 5.76 14.14
C ARG A 130 -6.02 6.99 14.95
N PHE A 131 -5.55 8.04 14.30
CA PHE A 131 -4.92 9.19 14.93
C PHE A 131 -5.58 10.52 14.55
N TYR A 132 -6.52 10.55 13.60
CA TYR A 132 -7.11 11.76 13.00
C TYR A 132 -6.03 12.71 12.45
N ILE A 133 -4.98 12.14 11.87
CA ILE A 133 -3.83 12.84 11.31
C ILE A 133 -3.56 12.30 9.91
N ILE A 134 -3.28 13.20 8.97
CA ILE A 134 -2.76 12.89 7.63
C ILE A 134 -1.28 13.29 7.59
N PRO A 135 -0.34 12.32 7.67
CA PRO A 135 1.08 12.63 7.66
C PRO A 135 1.55 13.24 6.33
N ASP A 136 2.40 14.27 6.39
CA ASP A 136 2.97 14.93 5.21
C ASP A 136 3.73 13.97 4.30
N GLN A 137 4.31 12.90 4.85
CA GLN A 137 5.00 11.88 4.07
C GLN A 137 4.05 11.16 3.10
N PHE A 138 2.76 11.01 3.44
CA PHE A 138 1.76 10.52 2.51
C PHE A 138 1.33 11.60 1.51
N SER A 139 1.05 12.82 1.99
CA SER A 139 0.54 13.91 1.15
C SER A 139 1.58 14.45 0.17
N LEU A 140 2.71 14.97 0.68
CA LEU A 140 3.80 15.52 -0.12
C LEU A 140 4.55 14.43 -0.88
N GLY A 141 4.77 13.27 -0.24
CA GLY A 141 5.36 12.11 -0.90
C GLY A 141 4.46 11.60 -2.03
N GLY A 142 3.16 11.53 -1.81
CA GLY A 142 2.16 11.17 -2.82
C GLY A 142 2.11 12.17 -3.96
N LEU A 143 2.20 13.48 -3.69
CA LEU A 143 2.33 14.51 -4.71
C LEU A 143 3.58 14.28 -5.59
N GLY A 144 4.74 14.06 -4.96
CA GLY A 144 5.99 13.77 -5.68
C GLY A 144 5.90 12.52 -6.56
N ILE A 145 5.31 11.44 -6.02
CA ILE A 145 5.07 10.20 -6.78
C ILE A 145 4.11 10.47 -7.94
N GLY A 146 2.99 11.16 -7.71
CA GLY A 146 1.99 11.45 -8.74
C GLY A 146 2.58 12.26 -9.90
N LEU A 147 3.36 13.30 -9.61
CA LEU A 147 4.06 14.09 -10.62
C LEU A 147 5.09 13.26 -11.39
N ALA A 148 5.84 12.38 -10.71
CA ALA A 148 6.78 11.48 -11.37
C ALA A 148 6.07 10.49 -12.31
N LEU A 149 4.92 9.95 -11.90
CA LEU A 149 4.13 9.03 -12.71
C LEU A 149 3.46 9.69 -13.94
N ALA A 150 3.34 11.01 -13.95
CA ALA A 150 2.81 11.76 -15.10
C ALA A 150 3.75 11.75 -16.33
N PHE A 151 5.01 11.32 -16.15
CA PHE A 151 5.95 11.12 -17.25
C PHE A 151 5.86 9.74 -17.92
N LEU A 152 5.11 8.80 -17.32
CA LEU A 152 4.84 7.51 -17.96
C LEU A 152 3.83 7.70 -19.11
N PRO A 153 3.88 6.87 -20.18
CA PRO A 153 2.94 6.94 -21.28
C PRO A 153 1.51 6.63 -20.82
N GLY A 154 0.51 7.23 -21.48
CA GLY A 154 -0.89 7.17 -21.04
C GLY A 154 -1.20 8.17 -19.90
N GLY A 155 -2.42 8.13 -19.38
CA GLY A 155 -2.88 9.07 -18.35
C GLY A 155 -2.99 10.54 -18.82
N ILE A 156 -2.76 11.47 -17.91
CA ILE A 156 -2.79 12.93 -18.16
C ILE A 156 -1.41 13.46 -18.52
N ALA A 157 -1.32 14.55 -19.28
CA ALA A 157 -0.05 15.18 -19.57
C ALA A 157 0.61 15.73 -18.29
N TRP A 158 1.95 15.72 -18.23
CA TRP A 158 2.69 16.23 -17.07
C TRP A 158 2.35 17.69 -16.74
N LEU A 159 2.08 18.51 -17.76
CA LEU A 159 1.68 19.91 -17.56
C LEU A 159 0.31 19.99 -16.88
N ASP A 160 -0.65 19.17 -17.29
CA ASP A 160 -1.97 19.08 -16.64
C ASP A 160 -1.85 18.56 -15.21
N ALA A 161 -0.94 17.62 -14.95
CA ALA A 161 -0.65 17.13 -13.60
C ALA A 161 -0.08 18.24 -12.70
N VAL A 162 0.84 19.06 -13.21
CA VAL A 162 1.40 20.21 -12.49
C VAL A 162 0.33 21.28 -12.25
N ILE A 163 -0.48 21.60 -13.27
CA ILE A 163 -1.59 22.54 -13.14
C ILE A 163 -2.58 22.03 -12.08
N GLY A 164 -2.92 20.75 -12.09
CA GLY A 164 -3.79 20.12 -11.11
C GLY A 164 -3.22 20.19 -9.70
N ALA A 165 -1.93 19.91 -9.53
CA ALA A 165 -1.23 20.01 -8.25
C ALA A 165 -1.23 21.45 -7.70
N VAL A 166 -0.86 22.43 -8.53
CA VAL A 166 -0.86 23.85 -8.15
C VAL A 166 -2.26 24.33 -7.82
N THR A 167 -3.25 23.98 -8.65
CA THR A 167 -4.65 24.36 -8.44
C THR A 167 -5.19 23.75 -7.15
N GLY A 168 -4.93 22.46 -6.91
CA GLY A 168 -5.35 21.79 -5.69
C GLY A 168 -4.73 22.41 -4.44
N PHE A 169 -3.44 22.76 -4.48
CA PHE A 169 -2.76 23.44 -3.38
C PHE A 169 -3.34 24.83 -3.12
N LEU A 170 -3.51 25.66 -4.16
CA LEU A 170 -3.99 27.03 -4.02
C LEU A 170 -5.48 27.16 -3.67
N LEU A 171 -6.30 26.15 -3.99
CA LEU A 171 -7.74 26.18 -3.66
C LEU A 171 -8.03 25.71 -2.23
N LEU A 172 -7.22 24.79 -1.72
CA LEU A 172 -7.45 24.16 -0.42
C LEU A 172 -6.59 24.76 0.70
N TRP A 173 -5.76 25.75 0.38
CA TRP A 173 -4.85 26.44 1.29
C TRP A 173 -5.00 27.95 1.10
#